data_AF-A0A3S3NHY6-F1
#
_entry.id   AF-A0A3S3NHY6-F1
#
_cell.length_a   1.000
_cell.length_b   1.000
_cell.length_c   1.000
_cell.angle_alpha   90.00
_cell.angle_beta   90.00
_cell.angle_gamma   90.00
#
_symmetry.space_group_name_H-M   'P 1'
#
loop_
_entity.id
_entity.type
_entity.pdbx_description
1 polymer ?
#
loop_
_entity_poly.entity_id
_entity_poly.type
_entity_poly.pdbx_seq_one_letter_code
_entity_poly.pdbx_strand_id
1 'polypeptide(L)' 'MPKLLPDLISSIVILEGDGGVGTIRKFNFSPVMKEFNYWKDRVDAIDDQKHVFKYSVIEGGRLRRK' A
#
# COMPACT_ATOMS: atom_id res chain seq x y z
N MET A 1 -3.51 9.13 1.07
CA MET A 1 -3.32 8.45 2.37
C MET A 1 -1.87 8.54 2.91
N PRO A 2 -1.20 9.71 2.84
CA PRO A 2 -0.26 10.11 3.91
C PRO A 2 -0.88 11.09 4.91
N LYS A 3 -1.77 11.97 4.43
CA LYS A 3 -2.40 13.03 5.25
C LYS A 3 -3.19 12.54 6.47
N LEU A 4 -3.69 11.30 6.44
CA LEU A 4 -4.48 10.72 7.54
C LEU A 4 -3.61 10.08 8.63
N LEU A 5 -2.39 9.64 8.28
CA LEU A 5 -1.43 9.02 9.21
C LEU A 5 -0.01 9.51 8.90
N PRO A 6 0.25 10.83 8.98
CA PRO A 6 1.49 11.43 8.51
C PRO A 6 2.71 10.95 9.31
N ASP A 7 2.51 10.63 10.59
CA ASP A 7 3.59 10.14 11.46
C ASP A 7 3.96 8.68 11.19
N LEU A 8 3.06 7.90 10.56
CA LEU A 8 3.26 6.48 10.29
C LEU A 8 3.68 6.20 8.83
N ILE A 9 3.04 6.87 7.87
CA ILE A 9 3.27 6.68 6.43
C ILE A 9 4.05 7.89 5.91
N SER A 10 5.31 7.68 5.55
CA SER A 10 6.16 8.74 5.03
C SER A 10 5.81 9.09 3.57
N SER A 11 5.46 8.09 2.76
CA SER A 11 5.08 8.30 1.36
C SER A 11 4.33 7.11 0.77
N ILE A 12 3.57 7.37 -0.28
CA ILE A 12 2.98 6.36 -1.15
C ILE A 12 3.39 6.70 -2.58
N VAL A 13 3.98 5.73 -3.28
CA VAL A 13 4.43 5.89 -4.66
C VAL A 13 3.71 4.87 -5.53
N ILE A 14 3.17 5.30 -6.67
CA ILE A 14 2.69 4.38 -7.70
C ILE A 14 3.91 3.92 -8.49
N LEU A 15 4.18 2.62 -8.47
CA LEU A 15 5.28 2.02 -9.23
C LEU A 15 4.83 1.68 -10.64
N GLU A 16 3.59 1.18 -10.78
CA GLU A 16 2.99 0.79 -12.04
C GLU A 16 1.48 1.09 -12.01
N GLY A 17 0.90 1.45 -13.16
CA GLY A 17 -0.52 1.77 -13.30
C GLY A 17 -0.85 3.24 -13.04
N ASP A 18 -2.14 3.53 -12.93
CA ASP A 18 -2.72 4.88 -12.90
C ASP A 18 -3.55 5.16 -11.63
N GLY A 19 -3.63 4.18 -10.72
CA GLY A 19 -4.50 4.21 -9.54
C GLY A 19 -5.66 3.22 -9.61
N GLY A 20 -5.99 2.68 -10.79
CA GLY A 20 -7.03 1.68 -11.00
C GLY A 20 -6.63 0.24 -10.65
N VAL A 21 -7.49 -0.72 -11.02
CA VAL A 21 -7.20 -2.15 -10.87
C VAL A 21 -5.91 -2.53 -11.61
N GLY A 22 -5.06 -3.32 -10.96
CA GLY A 22 -3.73 -3.68 -11.46
C GLY A 22 -2.61 -2.73 -11.01
N THR A 23 -2.94 -1.53 -10.51
CA THR A 23 -1.94 -0.57 -10.01
C THR A 23 -1.11 -1.18 -8.90
N ILE A 24 0.21 -1.03 -8.99
CA ILE A 24 1.17 -1.41 -7.94
C ILE A 24 1.58 -0.15 -7.19
N ARG A 25 1.38 -0.15 -5.87
CA ARG A 25 1.76 0.97 -5.01
C ARG A 25 2.76 0.50 -3.97
N LYS A 26 3.74 1.35 -3.68
CA LYS A 26 4.69 1.16 -2.58
C LYS A 26 4.36 2.15 -1.47
N PHE A 27 4.10 1.63 -0.29
CA PHE A 27 3.97 2.43 0.92
C PHE A 27 5.30 2.38 1.64
N ASN A 28 5.86 3.54 1.94
CA ASN A 28 7.02 3.66 2.81
C ASN A 28 6.55 4.15 4.18
N PHE A 29 7.03 3.48 5.22
CA PHE A 29 6.69 3.78 6.60
C PHE A 29 7.79 4.61 7.25
N SER A 30 7.42 5.41 8.24
CA SER A 30 8.38 6.13 9.06
C SER A 30 9.11 5.16 10.01
N PRO A 31 10.22 5.59 10.63
CA PRO A 31 10.91 4.80 11.66
C PRO A 31 10.08 4.44 12.90
N VAL A 32 8.90 5.06 13.07
CA VAL A 32 7.93 4.69 14.12
C VAL A 32 7.45 3.25 13.91
N MET A 33 7.34 2.80 12.66
CA MET A 33 7.03 1.42 12.31
C MET A 33 8.28 0.54 12.44
N LYS A 34 8.38 -0.19 13.56
CA LYS A 34 9.56 -1.02 13.85
C LYS A 34 9.54 -2.39 13.16
N GLU A 35 8.36 -2.88 12.76
CA GLU A 35 8.21 -4.22 12.18
C GLU A 35 8.68 -4.30 10.73
N PHE A 36 8.46 -3.24 9.95
CA PHE A 36 8.84 -3.15 8.54
C PHE A 36 8.91 -1.70 8.08
N ASN A 37 9.71 -1.46 7.03
CA ASN A 37 9.94 -0.14 6.46
C ASN A 37 9.11 0.15 5.20
N TYR A 38 8.63 -0.88 4.51
CA TYR A 38 7.75 -0.73 3.35
C TYR A 38 6.86 -1.96 3.16
N TRP A 39 5.80 -1.78 2.37
CA TRP A 39 5.18 -2.87 1.64
C TRP A 39 4.84 -2.44 0.21
N LYS A 40 4.62 -3.40 -0.68
CA LYS A 40 3.99 -3.16 -1.99
C LYS A 40 2.65 -3.84 -2.01
N ASP A 41 1.65 -3.15 -2.51
CA ASP A 41 0.36 -3.73 -2.81
C ASP A 41 -0.01 -3.61 -4.29
N ARG A 42 -0.90 -4.48 -4.72
CA ARG A 42 -1.58 -4.41 -6.00
C ARG A 42 -3.07 -4.19 -5.76
N VAL A 43 -3.68 -3.27 -6.49
CA VAL A 43 -5.13 -3.08 -6.50
C VAL A 43 -5.79 -4.24 -7.25
N ASP A 44 -6.63 -5.03 -6.58
CA ASP A 44 -7.27 -6.20 -7.19
C ASP A 44 -8.69 -5.90 -7.67
N ALA A 45 -9.41 -5.01 -6.98
CA ALA A 45 -10.75 -4.59 -7.38
C ALA A 45 -11.12 -3.22 -6.81
N ILE A 46 -11.86 -2.44 -7.61
CA ILE A 46 -12.54 -1.22 -7.20
C ILE A 46 -13.99 -1.35 -7.69
N ASP A 47 -14.94 -1.30 -6.78
CA ASP A 47 -16.38 -1.30 -7.08
C ASP A 47 -17.02 -0.12 -6.33
N ASP A 48 -17.18 1.00 -7.04
CA ASP A 48 -17.68 2.25 -6.46
C ASP A 48 -19.17 2.16 -6.08
N GLN A 49 -19.95 1.31 -6.75
CA GLN A 49 -21.36 1.11 -6.44
C GLN A 49 -21.54 0.36 -5.12
N LYS A 50 -20.68 -0.62 -4.84
CA LYS A 50 -20.70 -1.39 -3.60
C LYS A 50 -19.77 -0.81 -2.52
N HIS A 51 -19.04 0.25 -2.83
CA HIS A 51 -17.99 0.84 -1.99
C HIS A 51 -16.94 -0.19 -1.54
N VAL A 52 -16.54 -1.08 -2.45
CA VAL A 52 -15.55 -2.12 -2.17
C VAL A 52 -14.21 -1.77 -2.82
N PHE A 53 -13.15 -1.80 -2.02
CA PHE A 53 -11.77 -1.69 -2.48
C PHE A 53 -11.00 -2.93 -2.00
N LYS A 54 -10.40 -3.68 -2.92
CA LYS A 54 -9.59 -4.87 -2.61
C LYS A 54 -8.17 -4.66 -3.10
N TYR A 55 -7.21 -5.06 -2.28
CA TYR A 55 -5.79 -5.06 -2.61
C TYR A 55 -5.10 -6.26 -1.97
N SER A 56 -4.01 -6.68 -2.60
CA SER A 56 -3.13 -7.73 -2.10
C SER A 56 -1.78 -7.12 -1.81
N VAL A 57 -1.25 -7.36 -0.62
CA VAL A 57 0.17 -7.08 -0.36
C VAL A 57 0.97 -8.17 -1.08
N ILE A 58 1.90 -7.75 -1.93
CA ILE A 58 2.69 -8.65 -2.78
C ILE A 58 4.16 -8.67 -2.38
N GLU A 59 4.64 -7.70 -1.60
CA GLU A 59 6.02 -7.62 -1.12
C GLU A 59 6.11 -6.82 0.19
N GLY A 60 7.10 -7.13 1.04
CA GLY A 60 7.38 -6.39 2.27
C GLY A 60 6.36 -6.65 3.37
N GLY A 61 6.24 -5.72 4.31
CA GLY A 61 5.36 -5.89 5.47
C GLY A 61 5.68 -7.18 6.26
N ARG A 62 4.62 -7.91 6.61
CA ARG A 62 4.71 -9.24 7.24
C ARG A 62 4.84 -10.41 6.26
N LEU A 63 4.81 -10.15 4.95
CA LEU A 63 5.07 -11.17 3.91
C LEU A 63 6.56 -11.48 3.76
N ARG A 64 7.41 -10.80 4.53
CA ARG A 64 8.82 -11.18 4.69
C ARG A 64 8.89 -12.53 5.41
N ARG A 65 8.78 -13.63 4.66
CA ARG A 65 9.27 -14.94 5.11
C ARG A 65 10.78 -14.81 5.35
N LYS A 66 11.25 -15.38 6.47
CA LYS A 66 12.66 -15.67 6.70
C LYS A 66 13.25 -16.46 5.53
#